data_AF-Q098Z4-F1
#
_entry.id   AF-Q098Z4-F1
#
_cell.length_a   1.000
_cell.length_b   1.000
_cell.length_c   1.000
_cell.angle_alpha   90.00
_cell.angle_beta   90.00
_cell.angle_gamma   90.00
#
_symmetry.space_group_name_H-M   'P 1'
#
loop_
_entity.id
_entity.type
_entity.pdbx_description
1 polymer ?
#
loop_
_entity_poly.entity_id
_entity_poly.type
_entity_poly.pdbx_seq_one_letter_code
_entity_poly.pdbx_strand_id
1 'polypeptide(L)'
;MSKAPKHHVLPEEFRAWFEKRGFRGDMDIDKFCVRLEQAHHQAIHGGGNWRSGRTWPNEWNRMIMEALREAEVEAGRMLTRNEVLNIVASRMKRYDIPMKFIQGGRR
;
A
#
# COMPACT_ATOMS: atom_id res chain seq x y z
N MET A 1 -21.90 1.38 -15.20
CA MET A 1 -21.15 0.81 -14.06
C MET A 1 -19.74 1.41 -14.06
N SER A 2 -19.39 2.25 -13.08
CA SER A 2 -18.01 2.69 -12.90
C SER A 2 -17.15 1.47 -12.58
N LYS A 3 -16.01 1.29 -13.26
CA LYS A 3 -15.07 0.22 -12.92
C LYS A 3 -14.61 0.44 -11.47
N ALA A 4 -14.69 -0.58 -10.62
CA ALA A 4 -14.18 -0.58 -9.25
C ALA A 4 -12.83 0.14 -9.15
N PRO A 5 -12.61 1.10 -8.24
CA PRO A 5 -11.36 1.86 -8.19
C PRO A 5 -10.12 0.95 -8.03
N LYS A 6 -8.99 1.40 -8.58
CA LYS A 6 -7.68 0.79 -8.34
C LYS A 6 -7.09 1.39 -7.07
N HIS A 7 -6.62 0.55 -6.17
CA HIS A 7 -5.90 0.96 -4.97
C HIS A 7 -4.44 0.48 -5.05
N HIS A 8 -3.48 1.37 -4.80
CA HIS A 8 -2.06 1.02 -4.69
C HIS A 8 -1.78 0.53 -3.27
N VAL A 9 -1.45 -0.76 -3.10
CA VAL A 9 -1.18 -1.30 -1.77
C VAL A 9 0.19 -0.87 -1.24
N LEU A 10 1.11 -0.55 -2.15
CA LEU A 10 2.38 0.11 -1.84
C LEU A 10 2.22 1.61 -2.13
N PRO A 11 2.23 2.48 -1.10
CA PRO A 11 1.97 3.90 -1.24
C PRO A 11 2.86 4.61 -2.27
N GLU A 12 2.24 5.08 -3.36
CA GLU A 12 2.96 5.73 -4.46
C GLU A 12 3.73 6.99 -4.02
N GLU A 13 3.17 7.73 -3.07
CA GLU A 13 3.82 8.95 -2.52
C GLU A 13 5.17 8.66 -1.84
N PHE A 14 5.43 7.39 -1.48
CA PHE A 14 6.68 6.93 -0.91
C PHE A 14 7.50 6.08 -1.89
N ARG A 15 7.30 6.23 -3.22
CA ARG A 15 8.01 5.48 -4.26
C ARG A 15 9.52 5.39 -4.02
N ALA A 16 10.19 6.51 -3.73
CA ALA A 16 11.62 6.54 -3.49
C ALA A 16 12.06 5.66 -2.30
N TRP A 17 11.20 5.49 -1.30
CA TRP A 17 11.45 4.58 -0.17
C TRP A 17 11.40 3.12 -0.64
N PHE A 18 10.40 2.74 -1.43
CA PHE A 18 10.31 1.38 -1.98
C PHE A 18 11.42 1.08 -2.98
N GLU A 19 11.76 2.03 -3.85
CA GLU A 19 12.83 1.86 -4.83
C GLU A 19 14.19 1.56 -4.19
N LYS A 20 14.51 2.20 -3.05
CA LYS A 20 15.73 1.91 -2.27
C LYS A 20 15.78 0.45 -1.77
N ARG A 21 14.63 -0.21 -1.66
CA ARG A 21 14.48 -1.62 -1.23
C ARG A 21 14.30 -2.58 -2.41
N GLY A 22 14.58 -2.13 -3.64
CA GLY A 22 14.59 -2.97 -4.84
C GLY A 22 13.22 -3.16 -5.50
N PHE A 23 12.25 -2.29 -5.22
CA PHE A 23 10.98 -2.24 -5.97
C PHE A 23 11.16 -1.42 -7.25
N ARG A 24 11.73 -2.05 -8.28
CA ARG A 24 12.03 -1.47 -9.59
C ARG A 24 11.82 -2.50 -10.70
N GLY A 25 11.68 -2.03 -11.94
CA GLY A 25 11.57 -2.88 -13.12
C GLY A 25 10.44 -3.88 -12.97
N ASP A 26 10.76 -5.18 -12.95
CA ASP A 26 9.75 -6.20 -12.83
C ASP A 26 9.02 -6.28 -11.49
N MET A 27 9.54 -5.59 -10.48
CA MET A 27 8.99 -5.49 -9.14
C MET A 27 8.62 -4.04 -8.78
N ASP A 28 8.33 -3.20 -9.77
CA ASP A 28 7.86 -1.83 -9.53
C ASP A 28 6.56 -1.82 -8.71
N ILE A 29 6.42 -0.83 -7.83
CA ILE A 29 5.25 -0.68 -6.95
C ILE A 29 3.93 -0.52 -7.72
N ASP A 30 3.98 -0.07 -8.97
CA ASP A 30 2.80 0.04 -9.84
C ASP A 30 2.19 -1.32 -10.14
N LYS A 31 2.94 -2.42 -10.01
CA LYS A 31 2.42 -3.78 -10.18
C LYS A 31 1.61 -4.26 -8.96
N PHE A 32 1.65 -3.52 -7.85
CA PHE A 32 0.97 -3.85 -6.59
C PHE A 32 -0.29 -3.00 -6.43
N CYS A 33 -1.21 -3.13 -7.39
CA CYS A 33 -2.54 -2.53 -7.32
C CYS A 33 -3.61 -3.60 -7.16
N VAL A 34 -4.73 -3.27 -6.54
CA VAL A 34 -5.88 -4.16 -6.40
C VAL A 34 -7.17 -3.43 -6.77
N ARG A 35 -8.22 -4.17 -7.12
CA ARG A 35 -9.57 -3.61 -7.30
C ARG A 35 -10.32 -3.71 -5.97
N LEU A 36 -10.88 -2.60 -5.54
CA LEU A 36 -11.75 -2.55 -4.36
C LEU A 36 -13.09 -1.98 -4.75
N GLU A 37 -14.15 -2.44 -4.07
CA GLU A 37 -15.45 -1.78 -4.11
C GLU A 37 -15.30 -0.32 -3.66
N GLN A 38 -16.13 0.59 -4.16
CA GLN A 38 -15.93 2.03 -3.98
C GLN A 38 -16.02 2.44 -2.51
N ALA A 39 -16.97 1.90 -1.75
CA ALA A 39 -17.10 2.18 -0.33
C ALA A 39 -15.93 1.59 0.46
N HIS A 40 -15.48 0.36 0.14
CA HIS A 40 -14.29 -0.22 0.76
C HIS A 40 -13.02 0.59 0.48
N HIS A 41 -12.82 1.02 -0.77
CA HIS A 41 -11.72 1.90 -1.17
C HIS A 41 -11.75 3.22 -0.40
N GLN A 42 -12.93 3.81 -0.17
CA GLN A 42 -13.04 5.03 0.61
C GLN A 42 -12.77 4.77 2.09
N ALA A 43 -13.27 3.68 2.65
CA ALA A 43 -13.09 3.32 4.06
C ALA A 43 -11.62 3.16 4.44
N ILE A 44 -10.81 2.50 3.61
CA ILE A 44 -9.36 2.36 3.86
C ILE A 44 -8.59 3.67 3.75
N HIS A 45 -9.21 4.70 3.15
CA HIS A 45 -8.67 6.06 3.09
C HIS A 45 -9.39 7.02 4.05
N GLY A 46 -10.03 6.54 5.12
CA GLY A 46 -10.67 7.40 6.14
C GLY A 46 -12.05 7.94 5.77
N GLY A 47 -12.69 7.39 4.72
CA GLY A 47 -14.03 7.78 4.26
C GLY A 47 -14.03 9.03 3.37
N GLY A 48 -14.79 9.00 2.27
CA GLY A 48 -14.96 10.16 1.39
C GLY A 48 -13.71 10.55 0.58
N ASN A 49 -13.26 11.81 0.70
CA ASN A 49 -12.15 12.35 -0.09
C ASN A 49 -10.79 11.86 0.44
N TRP A 50 -10.13 10.98 -0.32
CA TRP A 50 -8.82 10.39 0.02
C TRP A 50 -7.74 11.40 0.42
N ARG A 51 -7.82 12.66 -0.05
CA ARG A 51 -6.88 13.72 0.36
C ARG A 51 -7.07 14.13 1.82
N SER A 52 -8.32 14.22 2.28
CA SER A 52 -8.68 14.55 3.66
C SER A 52 -8.41 13.36 4.60
N GLY A 53 -8.45 12.14 4.07
CA GLY A 53 -8.13 10.90 4.76
C GLY A 53 -6.71 10.82 5.34
N ARG A 54 -5.77 11.59 4.81
CA ARG A 54 -4.34 11.53 5.17
C ARG A 54 -4.03 11.85 6.64
N THR A 55 -4.94 12.49 7.35
CA THR A 55 -4.81 12.76 8.79
C THR A 55 -5.39 11.64 9.66
N TRP A 56 -6.14 10.70 9.08
CA TRP A 56 -6.79 9.62 9.82
C TRP A 56 -5.76 8.58 10.28
N PRO A 57 -5.77 8.18 11.58
CA PRO A 57 -4.79 7.25 12.12
C PRO A 57 -4.72 5.89 11.40
N ASN A 58 -5.83 5.44 10.80
CA ASN A 58 -5.95 4.15 10.14
C ASN A 58 -5.99 4.23 8.60
N GLU A 59 -5.61 5.39 8.02
CA GLU A 59 -5.44 5.51 6.58
C GLU A 59 -4.35 4.55 6.10
N TRP A 60 -4.64 3.79 5.04
CA TRP A 60 -3.80 2.69 4.58
C TRP A 60 -2.33 3.09 4.36
N ASN A 61 -2.07 4.19 3.64
CA ASN A 61 -0.69 4.56 3.33
C ASN A 61 0.10 4.89 4.58
N ARG A 62 -0.49 5.67 5.50
CA ARG A 62 0.13 6.01 6.78
C ARG A 62 0.40 4.76 7.62
N MET A 63 -0.61 3.92 7.79
CA MET A 63 -0.53 2.70 8.58
C MET A 63 0.53 1.72 8.04
N ILE A 64 0.64 1.59 6.71
CA ILE A 64 1.67 0.77 6.06
C ILE A 64 3.06 1.37 6.26
N MET A 65 3.23 2.68 6.09
CA MET A 65 4.54 3.30 6.25
C MET A 65 5.04 3.32 7.69
N GLU A 66 4.14 3.50 8.67
CA GLU A 66 4.44 3.40 10.10
C GLU A 66 4.95 2.00 10.44
N ALA A 67 4.19 0.97 10.05
CA ALA A 67 4.55 -0.42 10.23
C ALA A 67 5.92 -0.80 9.65
N LEU A 68 6.20 -0.34 8.43
CA LEU A 68 7.44 -0.67 7.74
C LEU A 68 8.64 0.03 8.40
N ARG A 69 8.47 1.26 8.90
CA ARG A 69 9.51 1.98 9.62
C ARG A 69 9.77 1.40 11.00
N GLU A 70 8.73 1.04 11.74
CA GLU A 70 8.85 0.35 13.02
C GLU A 70 9.62 -0.96 12.86
N ALA A 71 9.30 -1.74 11.83
CA ALA A 71 10.01 -2.97 11.53
C ALA A 71 11.49 -2.75 11.17
N GLU A 72 11.85 -1.64 10.51
CA GLU A 72 13.26 -1.29 10.29
C GLU A 72 13.99 -0.91 11.57
N VAL A 73 13.31 -0.19 12.47
CA VAL A 73 13.84 0.16 13.79
C VAL A 73 14.08 -1.10 14.61
N GLU A 74 13.10 -2.01 14.65
CA GLU A 74 13.19 -3.28 15.38
C GLU A 74 14.28 -4.20 14.81
N ALA A 75 14.39 -4.29 13.49
CA ALA A 75 15.43 -5.08 12.83
C ALA A 75 16.83 -4.44 12.94
N GLY A 76 16.93 -3.14 13.24
CA GLY A 76 18.19 -2.38 13.25
C GLY A 76 18.83 -2.24 11.87
N ARG A 77 18.07 -2.48 10.79
CA ARG A 77 18.55 -2.45 9.40
C ARG A 77 17.43 -2.15 8.43
N MET A 78 17.80 -1.83 7.20
CA MET A 78 16.85 -1.73 6.09
C MET A 78 16.14 -3.07 5.86
N LEU A 79 14.83 -3.03 5.66
CA LEU A 79 14.06 -4.21 5.27
C LEU A 79 14.42 -4.63 3.84
N THR A 80 14.49 -5.93 3.63
CA THR A 80 14.52 -6.52 2.30
C THR A 80 13.14 -6.40 1.64
N ARG A 81 13.11 -6.48 0.31
CA ARG A 81 11.86 -6.50 -0.46
C ARG A 81 10.86 -7.55 0.03
N ASN A 82 11.33 -8.75 0.38
CA ASN A 82 10.47 -9.83 0.83
C ASN A 82 9.88 -9.55 2.22
N GLU A 83 10.64 -8.93 3.12
CA GLU A 83 10.13 -8.52 4.43
C GLU A 83 9.05 -7.44 4.28
N VAL A 84 9.26 -6.45 3.40
CA VAL A 84 8.23 -5.45 3.07
C VAL A 84 6.96 -6.14 2.56
N LEU A 85 7.09 -7.07 1.61
CA LEU A 85 5.94 -7.80 1.05
C LEU A 85 5.21 -8.65 2.10
N ASN A 86 5.94 -9.30 3.01
CA ASN A 86 5.33 -10.10 4.09
C ASN A 86 4.51 -9.22 5.05
N ILE A 87 5.05 -8.05 5.43
CA ILE A 87 4.37 -7.09 6.31
C ILE A 87 3.10 -6.54 5.64
N VAL A 88 3.21 -6.16 4.36
CA VAL A 88 2.08 -5.66 3.58
C VAL A 88 1.02 -6.74 3.39
N ALA A 89 1.41 -7.97 3.03
CA ALA A 89 0.48 -9.08 2.85
C ALA A 89 -0.26 -9.44 4.15
N SER A 90 0.42 -9.39 5.30
CA SER A 90 -0.21 -9.59 6.62
C SER A 90 -1.29 -8.54 6.90
N ARG A 91 -1.01 -7.27 6.57
CA ARG A 91 -1.98 -6.18 6.71
C ARG A 91 -3.12 -6.27 5.71
N MET A 92 -2.84 -6.64 4.45
CA MET A 92 -3.89 -6.88 3.46
C MET A 92 -4.91 -7.91 3.97
N LYS A 93 -4.45 -9.02 4.55
CA LYS A 93 -5.33 -10.01 5.18
C LYS A 93 -6.14 -9.44 6.34
N ARG A 94 -5.52 -8.64 7.21
CA ARG A 94 -6.19 -8.03 8.38
C ARG A 94 -7.30 -7.06 8.00
N TYR A 95 -7.14 -6.32 6.91
CA TYR A 95 -8.08 -5.30 6.43
C TYR A 95 -8.95 -5.79 5.24
N ASP A 96 -8.97 -7.10 5.00
CA ASP A 96 -9.73 -7.77 3.93
C ASP A 96 -9.44 -7.21 2.52
N ILE A 97 -8.20 -6.79 2.27
CA ILE A 97 -7.76 -6.32 0.96
C ILE A 97 -7.38 -7.54 0.10
N PRO A 98 -7.96 -7.69 -1.12
CA PRO A 98 -7.67 -8.82 -1.99
C PRO A 98 -6.19 -8.93 -2.36
N MET A 99 -5.62 -10.13 -2.29
CA MET A 99 -4.23 -10.40 -2.71
C MET A 99 -4.10 -10.74 -4.21
N LYS A 100 -5.06 -10.31 -5.02
CA LYS A 100 -5.04 -10.48 -6.48
C LYS A 100 -4.60 -9.17 -7.13
N PHE A 101 -3.30 -9.07 -7.37
CA PHE A 101 -2.72 -7.87 -7.96
C PHE A 101 -3.13 -7.70 -9.42
N ILE A 102 -3.29 -6.44 -9.81
CA ILE A 102 -3.50 -5.97 -11.18
C ILE A 102 -2.43 -4.93 -11.51
N GLN A 103 -2.11 -4.81 -12.79
CA GLN A 103 -1.19 -3.76 -13.23
C GLN A 103 -1.83 -2.36 -12.97
N GLY A 104 -1.15 -1.56 -12.16
CA GLY A 104 -1.36 -0.12 -12.05
C GLY A 104 -1.04 0.54 -13.38
N GLY A 105 -1.90 1.46 -13.81
CA GLY A 105 -1.53 2.33 -14.91
C GLY A 105 -0.78 3.50 -14.30
N ARG A 106 0.38 3.88 -14.86
CA ARG A 106 0.92 5.21 -14.61
C ARG A 106 -0.15 6.20 -15.03
N ARG A 107 -0.59 7.05 -14.09
CA ARG A 107 -1.51 8.15 -14.40
C ARG A 107 -0.79 9.24 -15.18
#